data_AF-A0A0N0LGA5-F1
#
_entry.id   AF-A0A0N0LGA5-F1
#
_cell.length_a   1.000
_cell.length_b   1.000
_cell.length_c   1.000
_cell.angle_alpha   90.00
_cell.angle_beta   90.00
_cell.angle_gamma   90.00
#
_symmetry.space_group_name_H-M   'P 1'
#
loop_
_entity.id
_entity.type
_entity.pdbx_description
1 polymer ?
#
loop_
_entity_poly.entity_id
_entity_poly.type
_entity_poly.pdbx_seq_one_letter_code
_entity_poly.pdbx_strand_id
1 'polypeptide(L)'
;MSKYRKCLQFILLGISLIACSQSKNEIMQNSNINANNIVEEITKQIKHYPSEKQYTFTYNNHMCYFEILVNDMPSFKEYDEAQTGSAFLINDVIFKSGKQKVTYKVYPASSEVLPDNTDLKLTLSSYDQKNKSADDVTYMEYSIPKNEKKVTENYSNYTFSGAGKTFYEGSFDINVEVPYANQAPFEKAQDLRKMNKKELEIKL
;
A
#
# COMPACT_ATOMS: atom_id res chain seq x y z
N MET A 1 -69.03 -14.76 0.84
CA MET A 1 -67.58 -14.80 0.51
C MET A 1 -67.05 -13.58 -0.28
N SER A 2 -67.88 -12.82 -1.01
CA SER A 2 -67.41 -11.72 -1.88
C SER A 2 -66.93 -10.44 -1.15
N LYS A 3 -67.54 -10.06 -0.01
CA LYS A 3 -67.13 -8.87 0.76
C LYS A 3 -65.73 -8.99 1.39
N TYR A 4 -65.41 -10.14 1.99
CA TYR A 4 -64.11 -10.38 2.63
C TYR A 4 -62.95 -10.45 1.63
N ARG A 5 -63.19 -10.98 0.42
CA ARG A 5 -62.19 -11.00 -0.67
C ARG A 5 -61.87 -9.60 -1.19
N LYS A 6 -62.88 -8.71 -1.28
CA LYS A 6 -62.67 -7.29 -1.63
C LYS A 6 -61.92 -6.55 -0.52
N CYS A 7 -62.28 -6.75 0.76
CA CYS A 7 -61.52 -6.19 1.89
C CYS A 7 -60.06 -6.66 1.90
N LEU A 8 -59.81 -7.95 1.67
CA LEU A 8 -58.45 -8.50 1.62
C LEU A 8 -57.64 -7.94 0.45
N GLN A 9 -58.27 -7.72 -0.71
CA GLN A 9 -57.64 -7.06 -1.86
C GLN A 9 -57.31 -5.58 -1.57
N PHE A 10 -58.19 -4.84 -0.88
CA PHE A 10 -57.90 -3.46 -0.47
C PHE A 10 -56.79 -3.37 0.58
N ILE A 11 -56.71 -4.35 1.50
CA ILE A 11 -55.64 -4.40 2.50
C ILE A 11 -54.29 -4.73 1.86
N LEU A 12 -54.24 -5.68 0.92
CA LEU A 12 -53.01 -5.97 0.17
C LEU A 12 -52.51 -4.78 -0.66
N LEU A 13 -53.42 -4.01 -1.26
CA LEU A 13 -53.07 -2.80 -2.03
C LEU A 13 -52.56 -1.67 -1.13
N GLY A 14 -53.08 -1.56 0.09
CA GLY A 14 -52.61 -0.59 1.09
C GLY A 14 -51.20 -0.89 1.60
N ILE A 15 -50.84 -2.16 1.78
CA ILE A 15 -49.50 -2.58 2.25
C ILE A 15 -48.42 -2.31 1.19
N SER A 16 -48.76 -2.42 -0.11
CA SER A 16 -47.81 -2.10 -1.19
C SER A 16 -47.45 -0.61 -1.31
N LEU A 17 -48.26 0.30 -0.77
CA LEU A 17 -47.99 1.75 -0.83
C LEU A 17 -47.11 2.26 0.32
N ILE A 18 -47.00 1.49 1.41
CA ILE A 18 -46.18 1.85 2.59
C ILE A 18 -44.73 1.33 2.43
N ALA A 19 -44.51 0.36 1.54
CA ALA A 19 -43.19 -0.20 1.24
C ALA A 19 -42.27 0.73 0.41
N CYS A 20 -42.78 1.86 -0.07
CA CYS A 20 -42.01 2.86 -0.83
C CYS A 20 -41.63 4.11 -0.01
N SER A 21 -41.67 4.05 1.32
CA SER A 21 -40.91 5.00 2.16
C SER A 21 -39.46 4.52 2.25
N GLN A 22 -38.75 4.49 1.12
CA GLN A 22 -37.30 4.54 1.19
C GLN A 22 -36.98 5.93 1.72
N SER A 23 -36.55 6.03 2.98
CA SER A 23 -35.87 7.22 3.45
C SER A 23 -34.79 7.50 2.41
N LYS A 24 -34.90 8.62 1.69
CA LYS A 24 -33.78 9.11 0.91
C LYS A 24 -32.65 9.21 1.91
N ASN A 25 -31.72 8.26 1.88
CA ASN A 25 -30.39 8.51 2.38
C ASN A 25 -29.93 9.64 1.47
N GLU A 26 -30.15 10.87 1.93
CA GLU A 26 -29.50 12.03 1.36
C GLU A 26 -28.03 11.70 1.47
N ILE A 27 -27.44 11.26 0.36
CA ILE A 27 -26.01 11.35 0.18
C ILE A 27 -25.75 12.82 0.48
N MET A 28 -25.08 13.11 1.61
CA MET A 28 -24.70 14.46 2.02
C MET A 28 -23.64 14.98 1.06
N GLN A 29 -23.98 15.07 -0.21
CA GLN A 29 -23.15 15.66 -1.24
C GLN A 29 -23.34 17.16 -1.09
N ASN A 30 -22.27 17.85 -0.72
CA ASN A 30 -22.24 19.31 -0.66
C ASN A 30 -22.75 19.86 -2.00
N SER A 31 -23.89 20.55 -1.98
CA SER A 31 -24.57 21.06 -3.19
C SER A 31 -23.71 22.06 -3.98
N ASN A 32 -22.69 22.62 -3.35
CA ASN A 32 -21.76 23.54 -3.98
C ASN A 32 -20.64 22.82 -4.75
N ILE A 33 -20.46 21.50 -4.58
CA ILE A 33 -19.46 20.70 -5.28
C ILE A 33 -20.10 20.03 -6.50
N ASN A 34 -19.60 20.37 -7.69
CA ASN A 34 -20.00 19.82 -8.98
C ASN A 34 -18.78 19.36 -9.80
N ALA A 35 -19.01 18.76 -10.96
CA ALA A 35 -17.94 18.21 -11.80
C ALA A 35 -16.87 19.23 -12.20
N ASN A 36 -17.19 20.53 -12.23
CA ASN A 36 -16.27 21.58 -12.65
C ASN A 36 -15.38 22.10 -11.50
N ASN A 37 -15.80 21.97 -10.23
CA ASN A 37 -15.06 22.51 -9.08
C ASN A 37 -14.62 21.46 -8.05
N ILE A 38 -14.95 20.18 -8.26
CA ILE A 38 -14.63 19.10 -7.32
C ILE A 38 -13.15 19.03 -6.95
N VAL A 39 -12.24 19.18 -7.92
CA VAL A 39 -10.79 19.16 -7.66
C VAL A 39 -10.40 20.30 -6.75
N GLU A 40 -10.81 21.53 -7.08
CA GLU A 40 -10.46 22.73 -6.33
C GLU A 40 -11.00 22.69 -4.89
N GLU A 41 -12.28 22.29 -4.72
CA GLU A 41 -12.92 22.21 -3.42
C GLU A 41 -12.33 21.11 -2.53
N ILE A 42 -11.87 20.00 -3.11
CA ILE A 42 -11.13 18.97 -2.37
C ILE A 42 -9.74 19.49 -1.99
N THR A 43 -9.03 20.15 -2.91
CA THR A 43 -7.69 20.68 -2.65
C THR A 43 -7.70 21.72 -1.53
N LYS A 44 -8.72 22.58 -1.46
CA LYS A 44 -8.89 23.57 -0.37
C LYS A 44 -8.96 22.94 1.03
N GLN A 45 -9.43 21.69 1.13
CA GLN A 45 -9.55 20.98 2.40
C GLN A 45 -8.25 20.27 2.82
N ILE A 46 -7.23 20.25 1.95
CA ILE A 46 -5.95 19.64 2.25
C ILE A 46 -5.19 20.51 3.25
N LYS A 47 -4.84 19.91 4.39
CA LYS A 47 -3.98 20.56 5.37
C LYS A 47 -2.54 20.62 4.85
N HIS A 48 -2.02 21.83 4.72
CA HIS A 48 -0.63 22.07 4.33
C HIS A 48 0.30 22.26 5.53
N TYR A 49 1.58 21.99 5.29
CA TYR A 49 2.63 22.09 6.31
C TYR A 49 3.81 22.93 5.81
N PRO A 50 4.62 23.51 6.70
CA PRO A 50 5.80 24.30 6.30
C PRO A 50 6.83 23.51 5.48
N SER A 51 6.89 22.19 5.69
CA SER A 51 7.70 21.24 4.92
C SER A 51 6.82 20.05 4.55
N GLU A 52 6.86 19.65 3.28
CA GLU A 52 6.06 18.55 2.74
C GLU A 52 6.99 17.53 2.06
N LYS A 53 7.88 16.95 2.86
CA LYS A 53 8.84 15.92 2.43
C LYS A 53 8.13 14.75 1.76
N GLN A 54 8.55 14.46 0.54
CA GLN A 54 8.17 13.27 -0.23
C GLN A 54 9.31 12.27 -0.12
N TYR A 55 9.07 11.17 0.59
CA TYR A 55 10.00 10.06 0.73
C TYR A 55 9.87 9.12 -0.46
N THR A 56 11.00 8.87 -1.12
CA THR A 56 11.09 7.99 -2.28
C THR A 56 12.08 6.86 -2.03
N PHE A 57 11.79 5.70 -2.58
CA PHE A 57 12.81 4.69 -2.84
C PHE A 57 13.14 4.73 -4.33
N THR A 58 14.40 5.03 -4.65
CA THR A 58 14.97 4.67 -5.95
C THR A 58 15.41 3.22 -5.87
N TYR A 59 15.09 2.41 -6.88
CA TYR A 59 15.51 1.02 -6.95
C TYR A 59 16.33 0.74 -8.18
N ASN A 60 17.15 -0.32 -8.09
CA ASN A 60 17.68 -1.04 -9.23
C ASN A 60 17.52 -2.53 -8.96
N ASN A 61 16.87 -3.25 -9.87
CA ASN A 61 16.70 -4.70 -9.78
C ASN A 61 17.45 -5.41 -10.90
N HIS A 62 17.82 -6.67 -10.67
CA HIS A 62 18.45 -7.53 -11.67
C HIS A 62 18.01 -8.98 -11.47
N MET A 63 17.50 -9.59 -12.54
CA MET A 63 17.03 -10.98 -12.58
C MET A 63 15.89 -11.31 -11.59
N CYS A 64 15.19 -10.30 -11.09
CA CYS A 64 14.08 -10.50 -10.16
C CYS A 64 12.95 -9.49 -10.34
N TYR A 65 11.74 -9.96 -10.07
CA TYR A 65 10.60 -9.13 -9.73
C TYR A 65 10.53 -8.92 -8.22
N PHE A 66 9.82 -7.88 -7.76
CA PHE A 66 9.75 -7.62 -6.33
C PHE A 66 8.49 -6.88 -5.87
N GLU A 67 8.20 -7.02 -4.57
CA GLU A 67 7.22 -6.23 -3.83
C GLU A 67 7.89 -5.54 -2.65
N ILE A 68 7.43 -4.34 -2.34
CA ILE A 68 7.80 -3.59 -1.14
C ILE A 68 6.56 -3.35 -0.32
N LEU A 69 6.66 -3.70 0.97
CA LEU A 69 5.68 -3.40 1.98
C LEU A 69 6.30 -2.47 3.02
N VAL A 70 5.56 -1.46 3.46
CA VAL A 70 5.95 -0.59 4.57
C VAL A 70 4.92 -0.77 5.68
N ASN A 71 5.38 -1.11 6.88
CA ASN A 71 4.53 -1.48 8.01
C ASN A 71 3.50 -2.56 7.66
N ASP A 72 3.97 -3.57 6.92
CA ASP A 72 3.18 -4.70 6.40
C ASP A 72 2.03 -4.29 5.44
N MET A 73 2.01 -3.04 4.96
CA MET A 73 1.11 -2.58 3.89
C MET A 73 1.80 -2.61 2.53
N PRO A 74 1.15 -3.11 1.46
CA PRO A 74 1.68 -2.99 0.10
C PRO A 74 1.93 -1.53 -0.27
N SER A 75 3.15 -1.23 -0.71
CA SER A 75 3.56 0.12 -1.12
C SER A 75 3.93 0.16 -2.60
N PHE A 76 4.70 -0.82 -3.06
CA PHE A 76 5.13 -0.89 -4.46
C PHE A 76 5.34 -2.31 -4.93
N LYS A 77 5.30 -2.51 -6.24
CA LYS A 77 5.61 -3.78 -6.91
C LYS A 77 6.19 -3.50 -8.30
N GLU A 78 7.13 -4.33 -8.72
CA GLU A 78 7.67 -4.37 -10.07
C GLU A 78 7.62 -5.82 -10.56
N TYR A 79 6.74 -6.07 -11.53
CA TYR A 79 6.48 -7.40 -12.09
C TYR A 79 6.69 -7.45 -13.61
N ASP A 80 7.01 -6.31 -14.23
CA ASP A 80 7.08 -6.18 -15.67
C ASP A 80 8.55 -6.15 -16.12
N GLU A 81 9.38 -5.37 -15.42
CA GLU A 81 10.78 -5.16 -15.78
C GLU A 81 11.73 -5.80 -14.75
N ALA A 82 12.39 -6.89 -15.15
CA ALA A 82 13.31 -7.65 -14.29
C ALA A 82 14.73 -7.08 -14.20
N GLN A 83 14.99 -5.99 -14.93
CA GLN A 83 16.27 -5.30 -14.96
C GLN A 83 16.03 -3.84 -15.32
N THR A 84 15.70 -3.04 -14.30
CA THR A 84 15.40 -1.62 -14.48
C THR A 84 15.85 -0.80 -13.27
N GLY A 85 15.75 0.52 -13.41
CA GLY A 85 15.94 1.45 -12.31
C GLY A 85 14.91 2.57 -12.40
N SER A 86 14.15 2.76 -11.33
CA SER A 86 13.09 3.77 -11.23
C SER A 86 12.92 4.20 -9.78
N ALA A 87 11.90 4.99 -9.48
CA ALA A 87 11.59 5.43 -8.13
C ALA A 87 10.09 5.40 -7.84
N PHE A 88 9.74 5.18 -6.57
CA PHE A 88 8.37 5.22 -6.09
C PHE A 88 8.27 5.94 -4.74
N LEU A 89 7.10 6.54 -4.47
CA LEU A 89 6.79 7.22 -3.21
C LEU A 89 6.27 6.23 -2.17
N ILE A 90 6.52 6.52 -0.88
CA ILE A 90 6.06 5.68 0.23
C ILE A 90 5.21 6.42 1.28
N ASN A 91 4.95 7.73 1.08
CA ASN A 91 4.27 8.56 2.07
C ASN A 91 2.83 8.13 2.36
N ASP A 92 2.16 7.48 1.42
CA ASP A 92 0.76 7.04 1.53
C ASP A 92 0.54 5.96 2.60
N VAL A 93 1.60 5.24 2.97
CA VAL A 93 1.60 4.18 3.99
C VAL A 93 2.40 4.55 5.25
N ILE A 94 2.84 5.80 5.36
CA ILE A 94 3.47 6.37 6.57
C ILE A 94 2.42 7.21 7.30
N PHE A 95 2.07 6.84 8.54
CA PHE A 95 1.04 7.55 9.31
C PHE A 95 1.60 8.48 10.38
N LYS A 96 2.85 8.29 10.80
CA LYS A 96 3.52 9.09 11.83
C LYS A 96 5.03 8.98 11.71
N SER A 97 5.73 9.98 12.24
CA SER A 97 7.19 9.99 12.32
C SER A 97 7.75 8.83 13.14
N GLY A 98 9.01 8.51 12.87
CA GLY A 98 9.79 7.50 13.58
C GLY A 98 10.06 6.28 12.72
N LYS A 99 10.29 5.16 13.41
CA LYS A 99 10.73 3.91 12.80
C LYS A 99 9.61 3.25 11.99
N GLN A 100 9.92 2.91 10.75
CA GLN A 100 9.05 2.16 9.84
C GLN A 100 9.76 0.87 9.44
N LYS A 101 9.01 -0.23 9.38
CA LYS A 101 9.54 -1.52 8.91
C LYS A 101 9.29 -1.63 7.42
N VAL A 102 10.35 -1.85 6.64
CA VAL A 102 10.28 -2.14 5.20
C VAL A 102 10.51 -3.63 5.01
N THR A 103 9.59 -4.29 4.33
CA THR A 103 9.70 -5.71 3.94
C THR A 103 9.78 -5.78 2.42
N TYR A 104 10.75 -6.52 1.90
CA TYR A 104 10.84 -6.81 0.47
C TYR A 104 10.59 -8.29 0.24
N LYS A 105 9.92 -8.59 -0.87
CA LYS A 105 9.79 -9.93 -1.42
C LYS A 105 10.35 -9.92 -2.81
N VAL A 106 11.23 -10.86 -3.14
CA VAL A 106 11.80 -11.01 -4.47
C VAL A 106 11.40 -12.34 -5.07
N TYR A 107 11.12 -12.33 -6.36
CA TYR A 107 10.65 -13.46 -7.15
C TYR A 107 11.51 -13.61 -8.40
N PRO A 108 11.78 -14.83 -8.87
CA PRO A 108 12.57 -15.05 -10.07
C PRO A 108 11.83 -14.54 -11.30
N ALA A 109 12.55 -13.88 -12.21
CA ALA A 109 11.94 -13.31 -13.41
C ALA A 109 12.06 -14.18 -14.66
N SER A 110 13.15 -14.94 -14.78
CA SER A 110 13.50 -15.68 -16.01
C SER A 110 13.69 -17.19 -15.78
N SER A 111 13.38 -17.68 -14.58
CA SER A 111 13.54 -19.09 -14.22
C SER A 111 12.59 -19.49 -13.07
N GLU A 112 12.60 -20.76 -12.68
CA GLU A 112 11.76 -21.26 -11.57
C GLU A 112 12.26 -20.83 -10.18
N VAL A 113 13.54 -20.45 -10.07
CA VAL A 113 14.21 -20.12 -8.80
C VAL A 113 15.13 -18.91 -8.96
N LEU A 114 15.40 -18.21 -7.87
CA LEU A 114 16.24 -17.01 -7.87
C LEU A 114 17.69 -17.37 -8.24
N PRO A 115 18.27 -16.79 -9.30
CA PRO A 115 19.65 -17.06 -9.68
C PRO A 115 20.67 -16.41 -8.72
N ASP A 116 21.90 -16.91 -8.71
CA ASP A 116 23.00 -16.42 -7.87
C ASP A 116 23.28 -14.91 -8.02
N ASN A 117 23.05 -14.36 -9.21
CA ASN A 117 23.29 -12.95 -9.52
C ASN A 117 22.04 -12.08 -9.33
N THR A 118 20.97 -12.59 -8.69
CA THR A 118 19.81 -11.76 -8.33
C THR A 118 20.26 -10.56 -7.51
N ASP A 119 19.75 -9.37 -7.85
CA ASP A 119 20.04 -8.16 -7.09
C ASP A 119 18.84 -7.24 -6.97
N LEU A 120 18.77 -6.57 -5.83
CA LEU A 120 17.82 -5.48 -5.57
C LEU A 120 18.52 -4.50 -4.64
N LYS A 121 18.73 -3.29 -5.14
CA LYS A 121 19.24 -2.14 -4.39
C LYS A 121 18.11 -1.13 -4.23
N LEU A 122 17.97 -0.59 -3.02
CA LEU A 122 17.01 0.44 -2.66
C LEU A 122 17.76 1.61 -2.03
N THR A 123 17.50 2.83 -2.49
CA THR A 123 18.04 4.07 -1.91
C THR A 123 16.89 4.92 -1.42
N LEU A 124 16.84 5.18 -0.11
CA LEU A 124 15.83 6.04 0.50
C LEU A 124 16.29 7.50 0.42
N SER A 125 15.48 8.34 -0.21
CA SER A 125 15.70 9.77 -0.30
C SER A 125 14.42 10.56 -0.01
N SER A 126 14.55 11.87 0.15
CA SER A 126 13.39 12.76 0.14
C SER A 126 13.69 14.10 -0.52
N TYR A 127 12.66 14.69 -1.12
CA TYR A 127 12.66 16.07 -1.57
C TYR A 127 11.51 16.83 -0.89
N ASP A 128 11.62 18.16 -0.75
CA ASP A 128 10.55 18.98 -0.17
C ASP A 128 9.66 19.59 -1.26
N GLN A 129 8.40 19.18 -1.30
CA GLN A 129 7.44 19.70 -2.29
C GLN A 129 7.16 21.21 -2.12
N LYS A 130 7.32 21.76 -0.90
CA LYS A 130 7.14 23.19 -0.62
C LYS A 130 8.41 24.00 -0.86
N ASN A 131 9.57 23.42 -0.60
CA ASN A 131 10.86 24.08 -0.80
C ASN A 131 11.64 23.43 -1.95
N LYS A 132 11.28 23.80 -3.18
CA LYS A 132 11.93 23.29 -4.41
C LYS A 132 13.41 23.68 -4.57
N SER A 133 13.91 24.59 -3.74
CA SER A 133 15.32 24.99 -3.72
C SER A 133 16.13 24.24 -2.66
N ALA A 134 15.47 23.43 -1.81
CA ALA A 134 16.18 22.53 -0.92
C ALA A 134 16.79 21.37 -1.73
N ASP A 135 17.99 20.96 -1.33
CA ASP A 135 18.61 19.76 -1.87
C ASP A 135 17.86 18.51 -1.40
N ASP A 136 17.84 17.50 -2.27
CA ASP A 136 17.35 16.17 -1.91
C ASP A 136 18.25 15.56 -0.82
N VAL A 137 17.62 14.91 0.15
CA VAL A 137 18.33 14.25 1.25
C VAL A 137 18.33 12.75 1.01
N THR A 138 19.50 12.13 0.97
CA THR A 138 19.63 10.67 0.97
C THR A 138 19.87 10.17 2.39
N TYR A 139 19.06 9.22 2.81
CA TYR A 139 19.06 8.69 4.17
C TYR A 139 19.84 7.38 4.28
N MET A 140 19.68 6.50 3.30
CA MET A 140 20.33 5.19 3.31
C MET A 140 20.29 4.50 1.96
N GLU A 141 21.17 3.51 1.82
CA GLU A 141 21.11 2.50 0.76
C GLU A 141 20.99 1.11 1.40
N TYR A 142 20.16 0.27 0.82
CA TYR A 142 20.00 -1.13 1.18
C TYR A 142 20.23 -2.00 -0.05
N SER A 143 20.95 -3.09 0.13
CA SER A 143 21.05 -4.15 -0.87
C SER A 143 20.63 -5.45 -0.23
N ILE A 144 19.96 -6.30 -0.99
CA ILE A 144 19.61 -7.65 -0.53
C ILE A 144 20.88 -8.43 -0.13
N PRO A 145 20.79 -9.32 0.87
CA PRO A 145 21.96 -9.96 1.45
C PRO A 145 22.69 -10.84 0.43
N LYS A 146 24.01 -10.76 0.44
CA LYS A 146 24.90 -11.56 -0.42
C LYS A 146 25.84 -12.38 0.46
N ASN A 147 26.06 -13.64 0.06
CA ASN A 147 27.07 -14.51 0.63
C ASN A 147 28.39 -14.29 -0.10
N GLU A 148 29.46 -14.09 0.66
CA GLU A 148 30.81 -14.05 0.12
C GLU A 148 31.38 -15.46 -0.03
N LYS A 149 31.95 -15.76 -1.19
CA LYS A 149 32.71 -16.96 -1.47
C LYS A 149 34.12 -16.58 -1.91
N LYS A 150 35.09 -16.82 -1.04
CA LYS A 150 36.51 -16.61 -1.36
C LYS A 150 36.93 -17.59 -2.47
N VAL A 151 37.32 -17.07 -3.62
CA VAL A 151 37.75 -17.86 -4.79
C VAL A 151 39.28 -17.94 -4.83
N THR A 152 39.96 -16.84 -4.54
CA THR A 152 41.41 -16.77 -4.35
C THR A 152 41.74 -15.92 -3.11
N GLU A 153 43.03 -15.77 -2.78
CA GLU A 153 43.45 -14.93 -1.65
C GLU A 153 42.98 -13.47 -1.78
N ASN A 154 42.94 -12.94 -3.02
CA ASN A 154 42.64 -11.55 -3.34
C ASN A 154 41.33 -11.35 -4.10
N TYR A 155 40.52 -12.41 -4.26
CA TYR A 155 39.26 -12.35 -5.00
C TYR A 155 38.18 -13.18 -4.32
N SER A 156 37.07 -12.51 -4.02
CA SER A 156 35.83 -13.12 -3.55
C SER A 156 34.72 -12.87 -4.56
N ASN A 157 33.89 -13.89 -4.76
CA ASN A 157 32.64 -13.77 -5.48
C ASN A 157 31.50 -13.54 -4.48
N TYR A 158 30.46 -12.80 -4.88
CA TYR A 158 29.29 -12.53 -4.06
C TYR A 158 28.06 -13.10 -4.76
N THR A 159 27.35 -13.99 -4.08
CA THR A 159 26.10 -14.56 -4.58
C THR A 159 24.95 -14.16 -3.68
N PHE A 160 23.77 -13.95 -4.26
CA PHE A 160 22.58 -13.63 -3.49
C PHE A 160 22.27 -14.73 -2.46
N SER A 161 22.06 -14.36 -1.20
CA SER A 161 21.82 -15.33 -0.12
C SER A 161 20.52 -16.11 -0.27
N GLY A 162 19.58 -15.64 -1.11
CA GLY A 162 18.35 -16.33 -1.44
C GLY A 162 18.37 -17.16 -2.73
N ALA A 163 19.54 -17.33 -3.35
CA ALA A 163 19.66 -18.10 -4.58
C ALA A 163 19.14 -19.55 -4.42
N GLY A 164 18.49 -20.06 -5.47
CA GLY A 164 17.86 -21.38 -5.49
C GLY A 164 16.46 -21.46 -4.86
N LYS A 165 15.94 -20.37 -4.28
CA LYS A 165 14.57 -20.33 -3.75
C LYS A 165 13.57 -19.84 -4.81
N THR A 166 12.31 -20.29 -4.72
CA THR A 166 11.22 -19.80 -5.57
C THR A 166 10.76 -18.38 -5.20
N PHE A 167 11.07 -17.93 -3.98
CA PHE A 167 10.96 -16.55 -3.54
C PHE A 167 11.90 -16.31 -2.34
N TYR A 168 12.21 -15.05 -2.04
CA TYR A 168 12.93 -14.67 -0.83
C TYR A 168 12.28 -13.44 -0.20
N GLU A 169 12.14 -13.47 1.12
CA GLU A 169 11.59 -12.36 1.90
C GLU A 169 12.63 -11.90 2.93
N GLY A 170 12.77 -10.58 3.07
CA GLY A 170 13.58 -9.96 4.10
C GLY A 170 13.03 -8.60 4.51
N SER A 171 13.60 -8.02 5.55
CA SER A 171 13.15 -6.72 6.05
C SER A 171 14.29 -5.91 6.63
N PHE A 172 14.13 -4.59 6.63
CA PHE A 172 15.00 -3.62 7.27
C PHE A 172 14.17 -2.46 7.83
N ASP A 173 14.75 -1.69 8.75
CA ASP A 173 14.09 -0.55 9.38
C ASP A 173 14.60 0.76 8.77
N ILE A 174 13.70 1.73 8.61
CA ILE A 174 14.01 3.11 8.23
C ILE A 174 13.45 4.08 9.27
N ASN A 175 13.99 5.29 9.34
CA ASN A 175 13.42 6.38 10.13
C ASN A 175 13.00 7.52 9.20
N VAL A 176 11.77 8.00 9.38
CA VAL A 176 11.19 9.09 8.58
C VAL A 176 10.58 10.15 9.50
N GLU A 177 10.52 11.39 9.01
CA GLU A 177 9.93 12.53 9.71
C GLU A 177 8.83 13.14 8.85
N VAL A 178 7.59 13.02 9.33
CA VAL A 178 6.40 13.58 8.69
C VAL A 178 5.71 14.58 9.62
N PRO A 179 5.06 15.63 9.09
CA PRO A 179 4.50 16.71 9.91
C PRO A 179 3.12 16.37 10.50
N TYR A 180 2.73 15.10 10.45
CA TYR A 180 1.43 14.60 10.89
C TYR A 180 1.57 13.35 11.78
N ALA A 181 0.51 13.07 12.53
CA ALA A 181 0.38 11.86 13.35
C ALA A 181 -1.04 11.33 13.17
N ASN A 182 -1.24 10.62 12.08
CA ASN A 182 -2.50 9.98 11.73
C ASN A 182 -2.58 8.61 12.39
N GLN A 183 -3.78 8.18 12.75
CA GLN A 183 -4.00 6.80 13.18
C GLN A 183 -4.04 5.91 11.94
N ALA A 184 -3.34 4.78 11.94
CA ALA A 184 -3.39 3.87 10.80
C ALA A 184 -4.81 3.28 10.69
N PRO A 185 -5.40 3.15 9.48
CA PRO A 185 -6.78 2.70 9.30
C PRO A 185 -7.09 1.34 9.96
N PHE A 186 -6.07 0.49 10.07
CA PHE A 186 -6.14 -0.87 10.58
C PHE A 186 -5.66 -1.02 12.02
N GLU A 187 -5.21 0.05 12.69
CA GLU A 187 -4.69 -0.02 14.07
C GLU A 187 -5.75 -0.54 15.07
N LYS A 188 -7.03 -0.29 14.79
CA LYS A 188 -8.18 -0.79 15.55
C LYS A 188 -9.00 -1.83 14.77
N ALA A 189 -8.53 -2.28 13.61
CA ALA A 189 -9.26 -3.25 12.81
C ALA A 189 -9.23 -4.64 13.45
N GLN A 190 -10.29 -5.42 13.21
CA GLN A 190 -10.36 -6.80 13.64
C GLN A 190 -9.48 -7.68 12.76
N ASP A 191 -8.52 -8.39 13.37
CA ASP A 191 -7.71 -9.38 12.66
C ASP A 191 -8.52 -10.66 12.45
N LEU A 192 -9.01 -10.84 11.22
CA LEU A 192 -9.84 -12.00 10.86
C LEU A 192 -9.08 -13.32 11.04
N ARG A 193 -7.74 -13.34 10.95
CA ARG A 193 -6.95 -14.57 11.15
C ARG A 193 -7.00 -15.07 12.60
N LYS A 194 -7.36 -14.18 13.54
CA LYS A 194 -7.50 -14.50 14.97
C LYS A 194 -8.94 -14.87 15.35
N MET A 195 -9.88 -14.78 14.42
CA MET A 195 -11.27 -15.16 14.65
C MET A 195 -11.47 -16.67 14.51
N ASN A 196 -12.56 -17.18 15.10
CA ASN A 196 -12.97 -18.55 14.91
C ASN A 196 -13.38 -18.79 13.45
N LYS A 197 -12.82 -19.82 12.81
CA LYS A 197 -13.10 -20.19 11.41
C LYS A 197 -14.60 -20.38 11.13
N LYS A 198 -15.35 -21.03 12.03
CA LYS A 198 -16.78 -21.25 11.83
C LYS A 198 -17.59 -19.96 11.84
N GLU A 199 -17.20 -18.99 12.67
CA GLU A 199 -17.85 -17.68 12.70
C GLU A 199 -17.56 -16.86 11.45
N LEU A 200 -16.36 -17.01 10.87
CA LEU A 200 -15.99 -16.38 9.60
C LEU A 200 -16.81 -16.95 8.44
N GLU A 201 -16.92 -18.28 8.36
CA GLU A 201 -17.64 -18.98 7.27
C GLU A 201 -19.14 -18.69 7.27
N ILE A 202 -19.75 -18.34 8.41
CA ILE A 202 -21.17 -17.95 8.50
C ILE A 202 -21.41 -16.52 7.97
N LYS A 203 -20.38 -15.66 7.98
CA LYS A 203 -20.48 -14.25 7.61
C LYS A 203 -20.09 -13.94 6.16
N LEU A 204 -19.51 -14.91 5.44
CA LEU A 204 -19.17 -14.84 4.01
C LEU A 204 -20.29 -15.42 3.16
#